data_AF-A0A662CIA6-F1
#
_entry.id   AF-A0A662CIA6-F1
#
_cell.length_a   1.000
_cell.length_b   1.000
_cell.length_c   1.000
_cell.angle_alpha   90.00
_cell.angle_beta   90.00
_cell.angle_gamma   90.00
#
_symmetry.space_group_name_H-M   'P 1'
#
loop_
_entity.id
_entity.type
_entity.pdbx_description
1 polymer ?
#
loop_
_entity_poly.entity_id
_entity_poly.type
_entity_poly.pdbx_seq_one_letter_code
_entity_poly.pdbx_strand_id
1 'polypeptide(L)'
;MRRLIKYLKPYTILIVLATILLFIQANADLALPDYLSKIVNVGIQQNGVENAVPDAIRQETMDKLLLFMGEDDAQFILGKYHLAEPGSIEAEDLIKKYPLIEGEEVLILGDSDQTTIDEMNSILGKAFIAVSGIQQMVDNPDAAMPFGEGFDFDLSRIPAGMDVFQALGMMPEDMRLEMTDRMDEAFESLGERMITQMAVGAVKEEYEVLGRDAGRLQRDYILRTGGMMLLISLLGGAVTIGSGYLSARTAAGAARDIRGAVFKKVESFTSAEFSKFSTASLITRSTNDVTQVQTVIFMFMRMVLFAPILGVGGVIKAIDQSASMWWLIGLA
;
A
#
# COMPACT_ATOMS: atom_id res chain seq x y z
N MET A 1 35.61 10.03 -23.59
CA MET A 1 35.14 9.07 -22.57
C MET A 1 35.37 7.58 -22.87
N ARG A 2 35.14 7.06 -24.09
CA ARG A 2 35.27 5.61 -24.38
C ARG A 2 36.59 4.95 -23.92
N ARG A 3 37.72 5.68 -23.99
CA ARG A 3 39.03 5.19 -23.52
C ARG A 3 39.17 5.08 -21.99
N LEU A 4 38.27 5.69 -21.21
CA LEU A 4 38.27 5.64 -19.75
C LEU A 4 37.48 4.44 -19.21
N ILE A 5 36.51 3.91 -19.96
CA ILE A 5 35.66 2.77 -19.57
C ILE A 5 36.49 1.52 -19.25
N LYS A 6 37.65 1.34 -19.90
CA LYS A 6 38.55 0.22 -19.61
C LYS A 6 39.06 0.19 -18.16
N TYR A 7 39.17 1.36 -17.51
CA TYR A 7 39.59 1.47 -16.11
C TYR A 7 38.44 1.20 -15.13
N LEU A 8 37.20 1.10 -15.60
CA LEU A 8 36.04 0.68 -14.80
C LEU A 8 35.82 -0.83 -14.84
N LYS A 9 36.35 -1.54 -15.85
CA LYS A 9 36.21 -3.00 -16.00
C LYS A 9 36.58 -3.81 -14.74
N PRO A 10 37.68 -3.51 -14.03
CA PRO A 10 38.05 -4.24 -12.81
C PRO A 10 37.05 -4.06 -11.67
N TYR A 11 36.23 -3.00 -11.71
CA TYR A 11 35.29 -2.62 -10.66
C TYR A 11 33.83 -2.93 -11.03
N THR A 12 33.60 -3.69 -12.11
CA THR A 12 32.26 -4.04 -12.60
C THR A 12 31.36 -4.66 -11.53
N ILE A 13 31.88 -5.55 -10.70
CA ILE A 13 31.13 -6.15 -9.58
C ILE A 13 30.66 -5.08 -8.59
N LEU A 14 31.54 -4.13 -8.22
CA LEU A 14 31.18 -3.05 -7.30
C LEU A 14 30.13 -2.12 -7.92
N ILE A 15 30.22 -1.87 -9.23
CA ILE A 15 29.24 -1.07 -9.97
C ILE A 15 27.88 -1.75 -9.96
N VAL A 16 27.82 -3.05 -10.30
CA VAL A 16 26.56 -3.81 -10.28
C VAL A 16 25.95 -3.84 -8.89
N LEU A 17 26.76 -4.11 -7.85
CA LEU A 17 26.28 -4.13 -6.48
C LEU A 17 25.76 -2.75 -6.03
N ALA A 18 26.48 -1.67 -6.36
CA ALA A 18 26.02 -0.31 -6.10
C ALA A 18 24.69 -0.01 -6.79
N THR A 19 24.52 -0.42 -8.06
CA THR A 19 23.26 -0.25 -8.80
C THR A 19 22.12 -1.03 -8.15
N ILE A 20 22.33 -2.28 -7.73
CA ILE A 20 21.32 -3.07 -7.01
C ILE A 20 20.90 -2.35 -5.71
N LEU A 21 21.86 -1.84 -4.94
CA LEU A 21 21.56 -1.05 -3.75
C LEU A 21 20.75 0.21 -4.09
N LEU A 22 21.01 0.88 -5.22
CA LEU A 22 20.18 2.01 -5.65
C LEU A 22 18.74 1.62 -5.96
N PHE A 23 18.50 0.45 -6.54
CA PHE A 23 17.12 -0.07 -6.72
C PHE A 23 16.44 -0.30 -5.38
N ILE A 24 17.13 -0.91 -4.42
CA ILE A 24 16.59 -1.14 -3.07
C ILE A 24 16.30 0.20 -2.39
N GLN A 25 17.21 1.16 -2.49
CA GLN A 25 17.03 2.51 -1.95
C GLN A 25 15.81 3.21 -2.56
N ALA A 26 15.68 3.18 -3.88
CA ALA A 26 14.55 3.82 -4.57
C ALA A 26 13.21 3.19 -4.14
N ASN A 27 13.15 1.87 -4.01
CA ASN A 27 11.94 1.19 -3.52
C ASN A 27 11.62 1.56 -2.07
N ALA A 28 12.63 1.65 -1.20
CA ALA A 28 12.44 2.10 0.18
C ALA A 28 11.91 3.54 0.23
N ASP A 29 12.53 4.46 -0.50
CA ASP A 29 12.12 5.87 -0.57
C ASP A 29 10.70 6.02 -1.11
N LEU A 30 10.37 5.27 -2.16
CA LEU A 30 9.02 5.26 -2.75
C LEU A 30 7.98 4.62 -1.83
N ALA A 31 8.35 3.70 -0.93
CA ALA A 31 7.43 3.04 0.00
C ALA A 31 6.95 3.94 1.15
N LEU A 32 7.77 4.90 1.61
CA LEU A 32 7.46 5.72 2.79
C LEU A 32 6.13 6.51 2.70
N PRO A 33 5.78 7.14 1.56
CA PRO A 33 4.48 7.79 1.40
C PRO A 33 3.27 6.87 1.64
N ASP A 34 3.38 5.59 1.29
CA ASP A 34 2.27 4.64 1.50
C ASP A 34 2.06 4.34 2.97
N TYR A 35 3.14 4.17 3.73
CA TYR A 35 3.04 3.97 5.17
C TYR A 35 2.47 5.22 5.85
N LEU A 36 2.87 6.41 5.41
CA LEU A 36 2.27 7.66 5.89
C LEU A 36 0.78 7.72 5.58
N SER A 37 0.39 7.40 4.34
CA SER A 37 -1.02 7.33 3.91
C SER A 37 -1.82 6.32 4.73
N LYS A 38 -1.26 5.13 4.98
CA LYS A 38 -1.88 4.10 5.84
C LYS A 38 -2.04 4.57 7.28
N ILE A 39 -1.04 5.23 7.86
CA ILE A 39 -1.13 5.78 9.22
C ILE A 39 -2.26 6.81 9.31
N VAL A 40 -2.38 7.69 8.32
CA VAL A 40 -3.41 8.74 8.31
C VAL A 40 -4.79 8.16 8.01
N ASN A 41 -4.95 7.46 6.89
CA ASN A 41 -6.27 7.00 6.43
C ASN A 41 -6.78 5.87 7.31
N VAL A 42 -5.98 4.82 7.52
CA VAL A 42 -6.43 3.65 8.30
C VAL A 42 -6.29 3.90 9.79
N GLY A 43 -5.11 4.36 10.23
CA GLY A 43 -4.87 4.62 11.65
C GLY A 43 -5.74 5.75 12.19
N ILE A 44 -5.64 6.95 11.61
CA ILE A 44 -6.30 8.15 12.15
C ILE A 44 -7.76 8.25 11.73
N GLN A 45 -8.08 8.18 10.43
CA GLN A 45 -9.45 8.42 9.95
C GLN A 45 -10.38 7.21 10.21
N GLN A 46 -9.87 5.99 10.11
CA GLN A 46 -10.66 4.75 10.25
C GLN A 46 -10.48 4.06 11.62
N ASN A 47 -9.86 4.71 12.61
CA ASN A 47 -9.63 4.15 13.95
C ASN A 47 -8.90 2.78 13.97
N GLY A 48 -8.09 2.50 12.95
CA GLY A 48 -7.34 1.24 12.82
C GLY A 48 -8.12 0.09 12.18
N VAL A 49 -9.33 0.33 11.66
CA VAL A 49 -10.09 -0.66 10.89
C VAL A 49 -9.58 -0.69 9.45
N GLU A 50 -9.01 -1.83 9.04
CA GLU A 50 -8.23 -1.94 7.81
C GLU A 50 -9.08 -2.25 6.56
N ASN A 51 -10.17 -2.98 6.75
CA ASN A 51 -10.99 -3.54 5.67
C ASN A 51 -12.45 -3.72 6.12
N ALA A 52 -13.30 -4.17 5.19
CA ALA A 52 -14.71 -4.46 5.40
C ALA A 52 -14.97 -5.85 6.03
N VAL A 53 -13.92 -6.55 6.47
CA VAL A 53 -14.02 -7.91 7.02
C VAL A 53 -13.85 -7.84 8.54
N PRO A 54 -14.95 -7.87 9.32
CA PRO A 54 -14.85 -7.79 10.76
C PRO A 54 -14.23 -9.05 11.37
N ASP A 55 -13.34 -8.88 12.35
CA ASP A 55 -12.79 -9.97 13.16
C ASP A 55 -13.91 -10.67 13.98
N ALA A 56 -14.92 -9.89 14.38
CA ALA A 56 -16.08 -10.35 15.11
C ALA A 56 -17.30 -9.51 14.69
N ILE A 57 -18.44 -10.17 14.52
CA ILE A 57 -19.70 -9.57 14.06
C ILE A 57 -20.88 -10.25 14.75
N ARG A 58 -21.91 -9.48 15.12
CA ARG A 58 -23.14 -10.05 15.67
C ARG A 58 -23.88 -10.86 14.62
N GLN A 59 -24.51 -11.95 15.04
CA GLN A 59 -25.30 -12.80 14.16
C GLN A 59 -26.44 -12.03 13.50
N GLU A 60 -27.10 -11.13 14.23
CA GLU A 60 -28.12 -10.25 13.65
C GLU A 60 -27.57 -9.38 12.51
N THR A 61 -26.37 -8.83 12.67
CA THR A 61 -25.72 -8.02 11.62
C THR A 61 -25.34 -8.91 10.44
N MET A 62 -24.80 -10.10 10.67
CA MET A 62 -24.49 -11.06 9.60
C MET A 62 -25.76 -11.45 8.82
N ASP A 63 -26.85 -11.78 9.50
CA ASP A 63 -28.12 -12.14 8.87
C ASP A 63 -28.63 -11.03 7.94
N LYS A 64 -28.47 -9.76 8.33
CA LYS A 64 -28.79 -8.60 7.49
C LYS A 64 -27.87 -8.51 6.27
N LEU A 65 -26.57 -8.78 6.41
CA LEU A 65 -25.62 -8.75 5.30
C LEU A 65 -25.93 -9.83 4.27
N LEU A 66 -26.26 -11.04 4.71
CA LEU A 66 -26.59 -12.18 3.83
C LEU A 66 -27.77 -11.91 2.88
N LEU A 67 -28.64 -10.93 3.21
CA LEU A 67 -29.75 -10.53 2.33
C LEU A 67 -29.28 -9.85 1.03
N PHE A 68 -28.05 -9.35 1.01
CA PHE A 68 -27.47 -8.59 -0.10
C PHE A 68 -26.36 -9.36 -0.83
N MET A 69 -26.36 -10.70 -0.68
CA MET A 69 -25.31 -11.57 -1.18
C MET A 69 -25.96 -12.74 -1.95
N GLY A 70 -25.29 -13.22 -3.00
CA GLY A 70 -25.69 -14.46 -3.67
C GLY A 70 -25.51 -15.67 -2.76
N GLU A 71 -26.19 -16.78 -3.06
CA GLU A 71 -26.10 -18.00 -2.23
C GLU A 71 -24.66 -18.54 -2.10
N ASP A 72 -23.89 -18.51 -3.19
CA ASP A 72 -22.50 -18.96 -3.21
C ASP A 72 -21.61 -18.08 -2.31
N ASP A 73 -21.76 -16.75 -2.41
CA ASP A 73 -21.04 -15.77 -1.59
C ASP A 73 -21.42 -15.89 -0.10
N ALA A 74 -22.71 -16.06 0.18
CA ALA A 74 -23.22 -16.27 1.53
C ALA A 74 -22.61 -17.54 2.16
N GLN A 75 -22.58 -18.66 1.43
CA GLN A 75 -21.95 -19.89 1.90
C GLN A 75 -20.45 -19.74 2.09
N PHE A 76 -19.78 -19.03 1.18
CA PHE A 76 -18.36 -18.74 1.28
C PHE A 76 -18.03 -17.97 2.55
N ILE A 77 -18.75 -16.87 2.84
CA ILE A 77 -18.56 -16.08 4.06
C ILE A 77 -18.87 -16.91 5.30
N LEU A 78 -20.03 -17.58 5.35
CA LEU A 78 -20.42 -18.40 6.50
C LEU A 78 -19.43 -19.54 6.77
N GLY A 79 -18.76 -20.07 5.74
CA GLY A 79 -17.71 -21.08 5.90
C GLY A 79 -16.43 -20.55 6.57
N LYS A 80 -16.25 -19.23 6.66
CA LYS A 80 -15.08 -18.56 7.29
C LYS A 80 -15.35 -18.05 8.69
N TYR A 81 -16.63 -17.90 9.05
CA TYR A 81 -17.05 -17.48 10.38
C TYR A 81 -17.53 -18.67 11.21
N HIS A 82 -17.25 -18.65 12.51
CA HIS A 82 -17.81 -19.64 13.45
C HIS A 82 -18.41 -18.93 14.66
N LEU A 83 -19.42 -19.56 15.28
CA LEU A 83 -20.10 -19.00 16.44
C LEU A 83 -19.20 -19.09 17.68
N ALA A 84 -19.12 -17.99 18.43
CA ALA A 84 -18.41 -17.94 19.70
C ALA A 84 -19.17 -18.75 20.77
N GLU A 85 -18.67 -19.95 21.11
CA GLU A 85 -19.30 -20.76 22.16
C GLU A 85 -19.08 -20.13 23.56
N PRO A 86 -20.15 -19.88 24.35
CA PRO A 86 -20.02 -19.34 25.70
C PRO A 86 -19.18 -20.25 26.60
N GLY A 87 -18.08 -19.72 27.15
CA GLY A 87 -17.19 -20.44 28.07
C GLY A 87 -16.01 -21.19 27.44
N SER A 88 -15.77 -21.02 26.13
CA SER A 88 -14.52 -21.46 25.50
C SER A 88 -13.35 -20.51 25.83
N ILE A 89 -12.10 -20.99 25.68
CA ILE A 89 -10.90 -20.15 25.88
C ILE A 89 -10.88 -18.97 24.89
N GLU A 90 -11.37 -19.19 23.67
CA GLU A 90 -11.50 -18.16 22.64
C GLU A 90 -12.52 -17.09 23.06
N ALA A 91 -13.64 -17.50 23.66
CA ALA A 91 -14.63 -16.58 24.21
C ALA A 91 -14.06 -15.74 25.37
N GLU A 92 -13.23 -16.32 26.26
CA GLU A 92 -12.58 -15.55 27.33
C GLU A 92 -11.62 -14.47 26.81
N ASP A 93 -10.89 -14.75 25.73
CA ASP A 93 -10.01 -13.77 25.08
C ASP A 93 -10.78 -12.75 24.23
N LEU A 94 -11.93 -13.14 23.68
CA LEU A 94 -12.85 -12.24 23.00
C LEU A 94 -13.54 -11.28 23.96
N ILE A 95 -14.00 -11.74 25.12
CA ILE A 95 -14.61 -10.87 26.16
C ILE A 95 -13.63 -9.77 26.60
N LYS A 96 -12.33 -10.05 26.62
CA LYS A 96 -11.31 -9.01 26.88
C LYS A 96 -11.21 -7.95 25.77
N LYS A 97 -11.53 -8.31 24.53
CA LYS A 97 -11.49 -7.43 23.36
C LYS A 97 -12.84 -6.73 23.11
N TYR A 98 -13.94 -7.39 23.48
CA TYR A 98 -15.33 -7.03 23.22
C TYR A 98 -16.15 -7.27 24.50
N PRO A 99 -16.14 -6.33 25.44
CA PRO A 99 -16.77 -6.48 26.75
C PRO A 99 -18.31 -6.47 26.71
N LEU A 100 -18.92 -6.05 25.59
CA LEU A 100 -20.38 -5.94 25.45
C LEU A 100 -21.03 -7.17 24.79
N ILE A 101 -20.30 -8.28 24.64
CA ILE A 101 -20.83 -9.54 24.05
C ILE A 101 -21.87 -10.24 24.95
N GLU A 102 -22.07 -9.79 26.19
CA GLU A 102 -22.86 -10.53 27.19
C GLU A 102 -24.35 -10.68 26.80
N GLY A 103 -24.68 -11.84 26.21
CA GLY A 103 -26.04 -12.20 25.80
C GLY A 103 -26.30 -12.19 24.29
N GLU A 104 -25.32 -11.84 23.46
CA GLU A 104 -25.45 -11.81 21.99
C GLU A 104 -24.68 -12.95 21.31
N GLU A 105 -25.27 -13.52 20.26
CA GLU A 105 -24.62 -14.50 19.39
C GLU A 105 -23.63 -13.77 18.46
N VAL A 106 -22.33 -14.03 18.64
CA VAL A 106 -21.25 -13.37 17.89
C VAL A 106 -20.50 -14.39 17.06
N LEU A 107 -20.33 -14.07 15.78
CA LEU A 107 -19.54 -14.82 14.81
C LEU A 107 -18.12 -14.26 14.77
N ILE A 108 -17.13 -15.16 14.77
CA ILE A 108 -15.70 -14.82 14.76
C ILE A 108 -15.08 -15.29 13.45
N LEU A 109 -14.22 -14.45 12.87
CA LEU A 109 -13.46 -14.81 11.69
C LEU A 109 -12.37 -15.85 12.04
N GLY A 110 -12.37 -16.99 11.35
CA GLY A 110 -11.31 -17.97 11.44
C GLY A 110 -10.02 -17.55 10.71
N ASP A 111 -8.94 -18.30 10.93
CA ASP A 111 -7.67 -18.07 10.24
C ASP A 111 -7.84 -18.07 8.72
N SER A 112 -7.57 -16.92 8.10
CA SER A 112 -7.74 -16.70 6.66
C SER A 112 -6.49 -16.05 6.08
N ASP A 113 -6.13 -16.44 4.85
CA ASP A 113 -5.01 -15.81 4.12
C ASP A 113 -5.44 -14.47 3.50
N GLN A 114 -4.46 -13.68 3.07
CA GLN A 114 -4.74 -12.35 2.53
C GLN A 114 -5.63 -12.39 1.28
N THR A 115 -5.45 -13.41 0.42
CA THR A 115 -6.28 -13.58 -0.77
C THR A 115 -7.74 -13.85 -0.43
N THR A 116 -8.02 -14.67 0.58
CA THR A 116 -9.37 -14.89 1.09
C THR A 116 -9.94 -13.59 1.67
N ILE A 117 -9.15 -12.86 2.47
CA ILE A 117 -9.59 -11.58 3.06
C ILE A 117 -9.93 -10.55 1.98
N ASP A 118 -9.15 -10.47 0.90
CA ASP A 118 -9.39 -9.52 -0.19
C ASP A 118 -10.70 -9.85 -0.94
N GLU A 119 -10.97 -11.14 -1.18
CA GLU A 119 -12.23 -11.61 -1.76
C GLU A 119 -13.43 -11.31 -0.83
N MET A 120 -13.32 -11.66 0.46
CA MET A 120 -14.32 -11.33 1.47
C MET A 120 -14.56 -9.82 1.59
N ASN A 121 -13.51 -9.00 1.49
CA ASN A 121 -13.60 -7.55 1.60
C ASN A 121 -14.44 -6.94 0.48
N SER A 122 -14.36 -7.49 -0.73
CA SER A 122 -15.21 -7.05 -1.84
C SER A 122 -16.68 -7.39 -1.57
N ILE A 123 -16.95 -8.64 -1.18
CA ILE A 123 -18.31 -9.14 -0.96
C ILE A 123 -18.97 -8.43 0.25
N LEU A 124 -18.33 -8.50 1.42
CA LEU A 124 -18.81 -7.87 2.65
C LEU A 124 -18.85 -6.35 2.52
N GLY A 125 -17.92 -5.74 1.78
CA GLY A 125 -17.91 -4.30 1.54
C GLY A 125 -19.20 -3.82 0.87
N LYS A 126 -19.65 -4.50 -0.18
CA LYS A 126 -20.91 -4.19 -0.86
C LYS A 126 -22.11 -4.37 0.07
N ALA A 127 -22.17 -5.49 0.78
CA ALA A 127 -23.25 -5.79 1.72
C ALA A 127 -23.33 -4.77 2.87
N PHE A 128 -22.19 -4.38 3.46
CA PHE A 128 -22.13 -3.37 4.53
C PHE A 128 -22.63 -2.01 4.07
N ILE A 129 -22.24 -1.58 2.86
CA ILE A 129 -22.73 -0.31 2.30
C ILE A 129 -24.26 -0.36 2.14
N ALA A 130 -24.81 -1.49 1.69
CA ALA A 130 -26.24 -1.67 1.53
C ALA A 130 -27.01 -1.61 2.84
N VAL A 131 -26.57 -2.40 3.82
CA VAL A 131 -27.16 -2.41 5.16
C VAL A 131 -27.08 -1.02 5.78
N SER A 132 -25.90 -0.37 5.73
CA SER A 132 -25.74 0.99 6.30
C SER A 132 -26.58 2.03 5.57
N GLY A 133 -26.73 1.92 4.25
CA GLY A 133 -27.50 2.85 3.44
C GLY A 133 -28.99 2.77 3.75
N ILE A 134 -29.52 1.56 3.87
CA ILE A 134 -30.91 1.32 4.26
C ILE A 134 -31.16 1.78 5.69
N GLN A 135 -30.26 1.45 6.62
CA GLN A 135 -30.37 1.90 8.00
C GLN A 135 -30.39 3.43 8.10
N GLN A 136 -29.53 4.10 7.34
CA GLN A 136 -29.48 5.57 7.29
C GLN A 136 -30.78 6.18 6.76
N MET A 137 -31.46 5.55 5.80
CA MET A 137 -32.77 6.02 5.32
C MET A 137 -33.90 5.79 6.34
N VAL A 138 -33.83 4.68 7.08
CA VAL A 138 -34.78 4.41 8.18
C VAL A 138 -34.65 5.48 9.26
N ASP A 139 -33.41 5.85 9.60
CA ASP A 139 -33.13 6.88 10.61
C ASP A 139 -33.37 8.30 10.08
N ASN A 140 -33.19 8.53 8.77
CA ASN A 140 -33.41 9.81 8.11
C ASN A 140 -34.05 9.64 6.71
N PRO A 141 -35.38 9.79 6.59
CA PRO A 141 -36.11 9.58 5.32
C PRO A 141 -35.70 10.50 4.16
N ASP A 142 -35.03 11.62 4.43
CA ASP A 142 -34.52 12.55 3.41
C ASP A 142 -33.10 12.19 2.92
N ALA A 143 -32.49 11.12 3.45
CA ALA A 143 -31.17 10.66 3.03
C ALA A 143 -31.20 10.10 1.61
N ALA A 144 -30.23 10.49 0.79
CA ALA A 144 -30.09 9.95 -0.57
C ALA A 144 -29.61 8.50 -0.54
N MET A 145 -30.20 7.65 -1.40
CA MET A 145 -29.75 6.27 -1.58
C MET A 145 -28.28 6.23 -2.05
N PRO A 146 -27.42 5.42 -1.41
CA PRO A 146 -26.04 5.25 -1.89
C PRO A 146 -25.94 4.61 -3.29
N PHE A 147 -27.04 4.05 -3.80
CA PHE A 147 -27.12 3.27 -5.05
C PHE A 147 -27.57 4.06 -6.30
N GLY A 148 -27.89 5.35 -6.16
CA GLY A 148 -28.31 6.21 -7.28
C GLY A 148 -29.78 6.09 -7.69
N GLU A 149 -30.18 6.88 -8.70
CA GLU A 149 -31.54 6.89 -9.25
C GLU A 149 -31.83 5.56 -9.99
N GLY A 150 -32.80 4.79 -9.49
CA GLY A 150 -33.20 3.48 -10.05
C GLY A 150 -33.44 2.41 -8.99
N PHE A 151 -32.91 2.60 -7.79
CA PHE A 151 -33.19 1.79 -6.61
C PHE A 151 -34.35 2.39 -5.81
N ASP A 152 -35.56 2.31 -6.37
CA ASP A 152 -36.78 2.89 -5.78
C ASP A 152 -37.34 1.95 -4.71
N PHE A 153 -36.59 1.77 -3.62
CA PHE A 153 -37.06 1.02 -2.46
C PHE A 153 -37.98 1.91 -1.62
N ASP A 154 -39.26 1.89 -1.98
CA ASP A 154 -40.29 2.70 -1.35
C ASP A 154 -40.57 2.20 0.09
N LEU A 155 -39.83 2.76 1.05
CA LEU A 155 -39.98 2.49 2.49
C LEU A 155 -41.41 2.73 3.00
N SER A 156 -42.23 3.51 2.28
CA SER A 156 -43.62 3.77 2.64
C SER A 156 -44.55 2.56 2.45
N ARG A 157 -44.10 1.53 1.73
CA ARG A 157 -44.84 0.26 1.54
C ARG A 157 -44.64 -0.74 2.66
N ILE A 158 -43.69 -0.48 3.56
CA ILE A 158 -43.42 -1.37 4.69
C ILE A 158 -44.45 -1.08 5.79
N PRO A 159 -45.15 -2.11 6.30
CA PRO A 159 -46.11 -1.92 7.39
C PRO A 159 -45.47 -1.24 8.60
N ALA A 160 -46.16 -0.26 9.17
CA ALA A 160 -45.67 0.47 10.34
C ALA A 160 -45.34 -0.49 11.50
N GLY A 161 -44.07 -0.52 11.92
CA GLY A 161 -43.57 -1.37 13.01
C GLY A 161 -42.95 -2.70 12.57
N MET A 162 -42.88 -3.00 11.27
CA MET A 162 -42.11 -4.13 10.74
C MET A 162 -40.66 -3.73 10.49
N ASP A 163 -39.70 -4.57 10.87
CA ASP A 163 -38.30 -4.35 10.56
C ASP A 163 -38.06 -4.43 9.04
N VAL A 164 -37.30 -3.47 8.50
CA VAL A 164 -37.09 -3.33 7.06
C VAL A 164 -36.32 -4.53 6.49
N PHE A 165 -35.34 -5.05 7.23
CA PHE A 165 -34.54 -6.19 6.81
C PHE A 165 -35.35 -7.49 6.90
N GLN A 166 -36.26 -7.61 7.88
CA GLN A 166 -37.21 -8.72 7.92
C GLN A 166 -38.15 -8.71 6.72
N ALA A 167 -38.68 -7.55 6.31
CA ALA A 167 -39.52 -7.43 5.13
C ALA A 167 -38.77 -7.79 3.83
N LEU A 168 -37.50 -7.38 3.73
CA LEU A 168 -36.61 -7.76 2.63
C LEU A 168 -36.36 -9.28 2.57
N GLY A 169 -36.16 -9.93 3.71
CA GLY A 169 -36.00 -11.38 3.78
C GLY A 169 -37.24 -12.17 3.34
N MET A 170 -38.43 -11.56 3.35
CA MET A 170 -39.68 -12.19 2.88
C MET A 170 -39.92 -12.00 1.38
N MET A 171 -39.07 -11.26 0.66
CA MET A 171 -39.22 -11.05 -0.78
C MET A 171 -38.95 -12.34 -1.57
N PRO A 172 -39.64 -12.54 -2.72
CA PRO A 172 -39.33 -13.65 -3.63
C PRO A 172 -37.86 -13.64 -4.03
N GLU A 173 -37.26 -14.82 -4.13
CA GLU A 173 -35.84 -14.98 -4.51
C GLU A 173 -35.49 -14.26 -5.80
N ASP A 174 -36.36 -14.32 -6.81
CA ASP A 174 -36.16 -13.63 -8.10
C ASP A 174 -35.94 -12.12 -7.95
N MET A 175 -36.66 -11.48 -7.03
CA MET A 175 -36.54 -10.04 -6.77
C MET A 175 -35.29 -9.72 -5.95
N ARG A 176 -34.86 -10.61 -5.05
CA ARG A 176 -33.62 -10.45 -4.28
C ARG A 176 -32.39 -10.60 -5.17
N LEU A 177 -32.40 -11.55 -6.11
CA LEU A 177 -31.34 -11.73 -7.09
C LEU A 177 -31.22 -10.54 -8.05
N GLU A 178 -32.35 -10.03 -8.56
CA GLU A 178 -32.34 -8.81 -9.39
C GLU A 178 -31.78 -7.59 -8.61
N MET A 179 -32.05 -7.53 -7.31
CA MET A 179 -31.55 -6.49 -6.43
C MET A 179 -30.03 -6.58 -6.24
N THR A 180 -29.49 -7.77 -5.97
CA THR A 180 -28.04 -7.99 -5.82
C THR A 180 -27.29 -7.73 -7.11
N ASP A 181 -27.80 -8.19 -8.26
CA ASP A 181 -27.17 -7.97 -9.57
C ASP A 181 -27.05 -6.48 -9.89
N ARG A 182 -28.11 -5.70 -9.63
CA ARG A 182 -28.07 -4.23 -9.81
C ARG A 182 -27.09 -3.53 -8.88
N MET A 183 -26.96 -4.03 -7.64
CA MET A 183 -25.98 -3.49 -6.70
C MET A 183 -24.56 -3.76 -7.18
N ASP A 184 -24.30 -4.97 -7.68
CA ASP A 184 -23.01 -5.32 -8.24
C ASP A 184 -22.64 -4.40 -9.41
N GLU A 185 -23.56 -4.18 -10.35
CA GLU A 185 -23.37 -3.23 -11.46
C GLU A 185 -23.06 -1.80 -10.96
N ALA A 186 -23.75 -1.33 -9.91
CA ALA A 186 -23.51 -0.01 -9.34
C ALA A 186 -22.10 0.08 -8.71
N PHE A 187 -21.67 -0.97 -8.00
CA PHE A 187 -20.39 -1.02 -7.30
C PHE A 187 -19.19 -1.21 -8.23
N GLU A 188 -19.35 -1.85 -9.38
CA GLU A 188 -18.27 -2.00 -10.39
C GLU A 188 -17.67 -0.64 -10.77
N SER A 189 -18.49 0.42 -10.78
CA SER A 189 -18.05 1.78 -11.15
C SER A 189 -17.26 2.52 -10.06
N LEU A 190 -17.41 2.14 -8.79
CA LEU A 190 -16.83 2.85 -7.64
C LEU A 190 -15.39 2.42 -7.34
N GLY A 191 -15.03 1.20 -7.72
CA GLY A 191 -13.73 0.58 -7.45
C GLY A 191 -13.56 0.12 -5.99
N GLU A 192 -12.81 -0.96 -5.78
CA GLU A 192 -12.68 -1.65 -4.48
C GLU A 192 -12.24 -0.75 -3.33
N ARG A 193 -11.34 0.21 -3.58
CA ARG A 193 -10.84 1.10 -2.53
C ARG A 193 -11.93 2.02 -1.98
N MET A 194 -12.84 2.48 -2.84
CA MET A 194 -13.96 3.32 -2.42
C MET A 194 -14.98 2.49 -1.64
N ILE A 195 -15.29 1.29 -2.13
CA ILE A 195 -16.16 0.32 -1.44
C ILE A 195 -15.63 0.07 -0.03
N THR A 196 -14.35 -0.27 0.09
CA THR A 196 -13.71 -0.51 1.38
C THR A 196 -13.81 0.72 2.28
N GLN A 197 -13.51 1.92 1.77
CA GLN A 197 -13.54 3.16 2.55
C GLN A 197 -14.94 3.50 3.08
N MET A 198 -15.99 3.19 2.31
CA MET A 198 -17.38 3.38 2.73
C MET A 198 -17.82 2.33 3.75
N ALA A 199 -17.51 1.05 3.48
CA ALA A 199 -17.89 -0.07 4.34
C ALA A 199 -17.21 -0.04 5.72
N VAL A 200 -15.97 0.46 5.79
CA VAL A 200 -15.22 0.57 7.05
C VAL A 200 -15.96 1.40 8.10
N GLY A 201 -16.78 2.38 7.69
CA GLY A 201 -17.64 3.12 8.61
C GLY A 201 -18.65 2.23 9.33
N ALA A 202 -19.31 1.34 8.59
CA ALA A 202 -20.28 0.39 9.14
C ALA A 202 -19.61 -0.68 10.02
N VAL A 203 -18.43 -1.18 9.61
CA VAL A 203 -17.64 -2.11 10.44
C VAL A 203 -17.18 -1.46 11.73
N LYS A 204 -16.80 -0.18 11.69
CA LYS A 204 -16.43 0.57 12.88
C LYS A 204 -17.61 0.68 13.85
N GLU A 205 -18.80 0.99 13.36
CA GLU A 205 -20.02 1.05 14.18
C GLU A 205 -20.31 -0.30 14.84
N GLU A 206 -20.19 -1.40 14.09
CA GLU A 206 -20.32 -2.75 14.64
C GLU A 206 -19.33 -3.03 15.77
N TYR A 207 -18.07 -2.62 15.61
CA TYR A 207 -17.06 -2.73 16.67
C TYR A 207 -17.37 -1.86 17.89
N GLU A 208 -17.93 -0.67 17.71
CA GLU A 208 -18.35 0.19 18.82
C GLU A 208 -19.50 -0.45 19.61
N VAL A 209 -20.47 -1.07 18.92
CA VAL A 209 -21.57 -1.82 19.57
C VAL A 209 -21.05 -3.02 20.35
N LEU A 210 -20.09 -3.76 19.79
CA LEU A 210 -19.41 -4.87 20.48
C LEU A 210 -18.50 -4.41 21.64
N GLY A 211 -18.36 -3.10 21.84
CA GLY A 211 -17.56 -2.50 22.92
C GLY A 211 -16.05 -2.51 22.68
N ARG A 212 -15.61 -2.70 21.43
CA ARG A 212 -14.18 -2.71 21.09
C ARG A 212 -13.57 -1.34 21.37
N ASP A 213 -12.45 -1.32 22.09
CA ASP A 213 -11.70 -0.08 22.33
C ASP A 213 -11.07 0.42 21.03
N ALA A 214 -11.75 1.35 20.36
CA ALA A 214 -11.30 1.98 19.13
C ALA A 214 -9.96 2.72 19.30
N GLY A 215 -9.66 3.25 20.50
CA GLY A 215 -8.39 3.91 20.79
C GLY A 215 -7.23 2.93 20.84
N ARG A 216 -7.45 1.75 21.44
CA ARG A 216 -6.46 0.67 21.45
C ARG A 216 -6.23 0.10 20.06
N LEU A 217 -7.29 -0.16 19.29
CA LEU A 217 -7.20 -0.63 17.91
C LEU A 217 -6.38 0.32 17.04
N GLN A 218 -6.73 1.61 17.07
CA GLN A 218 -6.01 2.68 16.38
C GLN A 218 -4.53 2.71 16.75
N ARG A 219 -4.22 2.73 18.06
CA ARG A 219 -2.84 2.84 18.54
C ARG A 219 -2.00 1.64 18.10
N ASP A 220 -2.53 0.44 18.25
CA ASP A 220 -1.81 -0.79 17.92
C ASP A 220 -1.52 -0.86 16.41
N TYR A 221 -2.48 -0.44 15.56
CA TYR A 221 -2.26 -0.30 14.12
C TYR A 221 -1.19 0.75 13.77
N ILE A 222 -1.27 1.96 14.36
CA ILE A 222 -0.32 3.05 14.11
C ILE A 222 1.10 2.63 14.54
N LEU A 223 1.26 1.99 15.71
CA LEU A 223 2.56 1.54 16.20
C LEU A 223 3.15 0.44 15.32
N ARG A 224 2.35 -0.53 14.89
CA ARG A 224 2.79 -1.58 13.96
C ARG A 224 3.26 -1.00 12.63
N THR A 225 2.42 -0.16 12.01
CA THR A 225 2.68 0.45 10.70
C THR A 225 3.84 1.45 10.76
N GLY A 226 3.87 2.30 11.79
CA GLY A 226 4.96 3.24 12.04
C GLY A 226 6.28 2.55 12.36
N GLY A 227 6.25 1.44 13.09
CA GLY A 227 7.42 0.59 13.33
C GLY A 227 8.00 0.02 12.03
N MET A 228 7.15 -0.48 11.13
CA MET A 228 7.57 -0.94 9.80
C MET A 228 8.17 0.19 8.94
N MET A 229 7.55 1.38 8.97
CA MET A 229 8.07 2.57 8.28
C MET A 229 9.47 2.97 8.79
N LEU A 230 9.69 2.95 10.10
CA LEU A 230 11.00 3.22 10.71
C LEU A 230 12.04 2.17 10.29
N LEU A 231 11.67 0.89 10.26
CA LEU A 231 12.56 -0.19 9.85
C LEU A 231 12.99 -0.02 8.38
N ILE A 232 12.04 0.26 7.49
CA ILE A 232 12.31 0.52 6.06
C ILE A 232 13.20 1.75 5.90
N SER A 233 12.95 2.81 6.66
CA SER A 233 13.77 4.03 6.64
C SER A 233 15.21 3.75 7.07
N LEU A 234 15.40 2.95 8.12
CA LEU A 234 16.73 2.59 8.64
C LEU A 234 17.48 1.70 7.63
N LEU A 235 16.80 0.72 7.04
CA LEU A 235 17.37 -0.10 5.96
C LEU A 235 17.72 0.76 4.74
N GLY A 236 16.84 1.67 4.32
CA GLY A 236 17.10 2.62 3.24
C GLY A 236 18.34 3.48 3.52
N GLY A 237 18.51 3.96 4.75
CA GLY A 237 19.71 4.65 5.20
C GLY A 237 20.98 3.79 5.10
N ALA A 238 20.93 2.55 5.57
CA ALA A 238 22.07 1.62 5.48
C ALA A 238 22.45 1.31 4.02
N VAL A 239 21.46 1.10 3.16
CA VAL A 239 21.63 0.88 1.71
C VAL A 239 22.23 2.11 1.04
N THR A 240 21.80 3.32 1.42
CA THR A 240 22.36 4.59 0.92
C THR A 240 23.83 4.74 1.28
N ILE A 241 24.22 4.38 2.51
CA ILE A 241 25.62 4.38 2.95
C ILE A 241 26.42 3.34 2.18
N GLY A 242 25.88 2.13 2.01
CA GLY A 242 26.50 1.04 1.27
C GLY A 242 26.76 1.40 -0.20
N SER A 243 25.76 1.94 -0.90
CA SER A 243 25.90 2.37 -2.29
C SER A 243 26.90 3.53 -2.43
N GLY A 244 26.90 4.46 -1.48
CA GLY A 244 27.88 5.54 -1.38
C GLY A 244 29.31 5.04 -1.22
N TYR A 245 29.54 4.07 -0.33
CA TYR A 245 30.85 3.46 -0.09
C TYR A 245 31.39 2.77 -1.35
N LEU A 246 30.58 1.96 -2.01
CA LEU A 246 30.98 1.24 -3.24
C LEU A 246 31.29 2.20 -4.38
N SER A 247 30.49 3.25 -4.52
CA SER A 247 30.69 4.31 -5.51
C SER A 247 32.02 5.04 -5.26
N ALA A 248 32.30 5.40 -4.00
CA ALA A 248 33.55 6.06 -3.63
C ALA A 248 34.77 5.16 -3.88
N ARG A 249 34.69 3.88 -3.49
CA ARG A 249 35.76 2.90 -3.70
C ARG A 249 36.04 2.67 -5.19
N THR A 250 35.00 2.58 -6.01
CA THR A 250 35.09 2.42 -7.47
C THR A 250 35.72 3.65 -8.11
N ALA A 251 35.24 4.85 -7.78
CA ALA A 251 35.74 6.09 -8.34
C ALA A 251 37.23 6.31 -7.97
N ALA A 252 37.58 6.15 -6.70
CA ALA A 252 38.96 6.29 -6.23
C ALA A 252 39.89 5.24 -6.85
N GLY A 253 39.41 4.00 -7.01
CA GLY A 253 40.16 2.94 -7.65
C GLY A 253 40.44 3.23 -9.13
N ALA A 254 39.41 3.59 -9.89
CA ALA A 254 39.56 3.99 -11.29
C ALA A 254 40.49 5.20 -11.45
N ALA A 255 40.39 6.19 -10.56
CA ALA A 255 41.25 7.37 -10.56
C ALA A 255 42.72 7.02 -10.30
N ARG A 256 43.00 6.11 -9.35
CA ARG A 256 44.35 5.57 -9.11
C ARG A 256 44.93 4.94 -10.38
N ASP A 257 44.16 4.09 -11.05
CA ASP A 257 44.63 3.35 -12.22
C ASP A 257 44.83 4.29 -13.43
N ILE A 258 43.94 5.27 -13.61
CA ILE A 258 44.09 6.33 -14.61
C ILE A 258 45.34 7.17 -14.34
N ARG A 259 45.57 7.58 -13.08
CA ARG A 259 46.74 8.38 -12.70
C ARG A 259 48.03 7.65 -13.01
N GLY A 260 48.12 6.37 -12.65
CA GLY A 260 49.30 5.54 -12.97
C GLY A 260 49.53 5.40 -14.47
N ALA A 261 48.47 5.21 -15.26
CA ALA A 261 48.59 5.09 -16.71
C ALA A 261 48.96 6.41 -17.40
N VAL A 262 48.43 7.54 -16.93
CA VAL A 262 48.81 8.87 -17.43
C VAL A 262 50.27 9.14 -17.11
N PHE A 263 50.70 8.89 -15.86
CA PHE A 263 52.08 9.11 -15.44
C PHE A 263 53.07 8.29 -16.27
N LYS A 264 52.84 6.97 -16.40
CA LYS A 264 53.67 6.09 -17.24
C LYS A 264 53.72 6.53 -18.70
N LYS A 265 52.64 7.13 -19.22
CA LYS A 265 52.61 7.64 -20.59
C LYS A 265 53.45 8.90 -20.73
N VAL A 266 53.40 9.80 -19.76
CA VAL A 266 54.21 11.04 -19.74
C VAL A 266 55.69 10.72 -19.65
N GLU A 267 56.10 9.73 -18.84
CA GLU A 267 57.51 9.30 -18.76
C GLU A 267 58.06 8.74 -20.09
N SER A 268 57.19 8.22 -20.96
CA SER A 268 57.60 7.70 -22.27
C SER A 268 57.73 8.77 -23.37
N PHE A 269 57.50 10.05 -23.05
CA PHE A 269 57.54 11.12 -24.04
C PHE A 269 58.96 11.54 -24.42
N THR A 270 59.15 11.82 -25.69
CA THR A 270 60.36 12.45 -26.24
C THR A 270 60.36 13.95 -25.94
N SER A 271 61.51 14.60 -26.06
CA SER A 271 61.64 16.06 -25.88
C SER A 271 60.72 16.86 -26.82
N ALA A 272 60.48 16.36 -28.04
CA ALA A 272 59.55 16.98 -28.99
C ALA A 272 58.09 16.92 -28.53
N GLU A 273 57.67 15.83 -27.88
CA GLU A 273 56.32 15.67 -27.34
C GLU A 273 56.10 16.50 -26.07
N PHE A 274 57.14 16.64 -25.23
CA PHE A 274 57.12 17.53 -24.07
C PHE A 274 56.90 19.00 -24.48
N SER A 275 57.58 19.45 -25.53
CA SER A 275 57.39 20.81 -26.08
C SER A 275 55.99 21.03 -26.65
N LYS A 276 55.35 19.98 -27.19
CA LYS A 276 53.98 20.06 -27.73
C LYS A 276 52.92 20.21 -26.63
N PHE A 277 53.06 19.48 -25.53
CA PHE A 277 52.06 19.50 -24.46
C PHE A 277 52.36 20.50 -23.34
N SER A 278 53.59 20.99 -23.20
CA SER A 278 54.09 21.82 -22.10
C SER A 278 54.03 21.13 -20.73
N THR A 279 55.00 21.43 -19.87
CA THR A 279 55.07 20.89 -18.50
C THR A 279 53.82 21.25 -17.68
N ALA A 280 53.34 22.49 -17.79
CA ALA A 280 52.17 22.96 -17.06
C ALA A 280 50.89 22.18 -17.40
N SER A 281 50.63 21.88 -18.68
CA SER A 281 49.45 21.08 -19.06
C SER A 281 49.55 19.64 -18.56
N LEU A 282 50.75 19.05 -18.59
CA LEU A 282 50.96 17.67 -18.14
C LEU A 282 50.75 17.54 -16.62
N ILE A 283 51.09 18.57 -15.84
CA ILE A 283 50.77 18.64 -14.41
C ILE A 283 49.26 18.65 -14.21
N THR A 284 48.51 19.53 -14.88
CA THR A 284 47.05 19.62 -14.73
C THR A 284 46.36 18.32 -15.14
N ARG A 285 46.80 17.69 -16.24
CA ARG A 285 46.25 16.42 -16.74
C ARG A 285 46.52 15.23 -15.83
N SER A 286 47.63 15.23 -15.11
CA SER A 286 48.00 14.14 -14.19
C SER A 286 47.38 14.30 -12.80
N THR A 287 46.86 15.50 -12.48
CA THR A 287 46.33 15.85 -11.17
C THR A 287 44.85 16.19 -11.25
N ASN A 288 44.52 17.44 -11.57
CA ASN A 288 43.17 17.99 -11.54
C ASN A 288 42.21 17.22 -12.46
N ASP A 289 42.62 16.92 -13.69
CA ASP A 289 41.74 16.21 -14.63
C ASP A 289 41.38 14.81 -14.12
N VAL A 290 42.33 14.11 -13.49
CA VAL A 290 42.07 12.79 -12.90
C VAL A 290 41.09 12.89 -11.73
N THR A 291 41.22 13.92 -10.90
CA THR A 291 40.27 14.19 -9.81
C THR A 291 38.88 14.54 -10.35
N GLN A 292 38.78 15.34 -11.41
CA GLN A 292 37.50 15.62 -12.07
C GLN A 292 36.86 14.34 -12.62
N VAL A 293 37.65 13.47 -13.26
CA VAL A 293 37.17 12.17 -13.73
C VAL A 293 36.70 11.30 -12.56
N GLN A 294 37.41 11.31 -11.42
CA GLN A 294 36.97 10.62 -10.20
C GLN A 294 35.57 11.11 -9.75
N THR A 295 35.38 12.42 -9.66
CA THR A 295 34.10 13.03 -9.27
C THR A 295 33.00 12.67 -10.25
N VAL A 296 33.27 12.69 -11.56
CA VAL A 296 32.30 12.28 -12.60
C VAL A 296 31.91 10.82 -12.44
N ILE A 297 32.85 9.91 -12.19
CA ILE A 297 32.54 8.49 -11.96
C ILE A 297 31.66 8.33 -10.71
N PHE A 298 31.99 9.01 -9.62
CA PHE A 298 31.21 8.97 -8.39
C PHE A 298 29.79 9.52 -8.58
N MET A 299 29.65 10.68 -9.22
CA MET A 299 28.35 11.30 -9.51
C MET A 299 27.52 10.45 -10.46
N PHE A 300 28.15 9.83 -11.46
CA PHE A 300 27.47 8.93 -12.38
C PHE A 300 26.84 7.77 -11.61
N MET A 301 27.63 7.11 -10.75
CA MET A 301 27.14 6.00 -9.94
C MET A 301 26.08 6.41 -8.92
N ARG A 302 26.15 7.60 -8.30
CA ARG A 302 25.23 7.99 -7.24
C ARG A 302 23.96 8.70 -7.70
N MET A 303 24.07 9.61 -8.65
CA MET A 303 23.00 10.53 -9.01
C MET A 303 22.43 10.21 -10.38
N VAL A 304 23.31 10.00 -11.37
CA VAL A 304 22.89 9.76 -12.76
C VAL A 304 22.21 8.41 -12.91
N LEU A 305 22.68 7.36 -12.21
CA LEU A 305 21.98 6.06 -12.19
C LEU A 305 20.71 6.10 -11.33
N PHE A 306 20.73 6.81 -10.20
CA PHE A 306 19.60 6.82 -9.27
C PHE A 306 18.39 7.60 -9.80
N ALA A 307 18.61 8.75 -10.45
CA ALA A 307 17.53 9.60 -10.97
C ALA A 307 16.54 8.86 -11.89
N PRO A 308 16.96 8.11 -12.94
CA PRO A 308 16.03 7.35 -13.77
C PRO A 308 15.40 6.17 -13.02
N ILE A 309 16.11 5.52 -12.10
CA ILE A 309 15.54 4.43 -11.28
C ILE A 309 14.38 4.96 -10.43
N LEU A 310 14.61 6.07 -9.73
CA LEU A 310 13.59 6.70 -8.89
C LEU A 310 12.44 7.29 -9.73
N GLY A 311 12.75 7.94 -10.87
CA GLY A 311 11.75 8.51 -11.76
C GLY A 311 10.83 7.46 -12.36
N VAL A 312 11.39 6.38 -12.93
CA VAL A 312 10.60 5.27 -13.49
C VAL A 312 9.82 4.56 -12.38
N GLY A 313 10.45 4.28 -11.24
CA GLY A 313 9.78 3.65 -10.11
C GLY A 313 8.63 4.49 -9.56
N GLY A 314 8.80 5.81 -9.49
CA GLY A 314 7.77 6.74 -9.04
C GLY A 314 6.58 6.80 -10.00
N VAL A 315 6.82 6.80 -11.31
CA VAL A 315 5.76 6.76 -12.33
C VAL A 315 4.96 5.47 -12.23
N ILE A 316 5.64 4.31 -12.16
CA ILE A 316 4.97 3.01 -12.02
C ILE A 316 4.06 3.02 -10.78
N LYS A 317 4.60 3.44 -9.64
CA LYS A 317 3.86 3.47 -8.39
C LYS A 317 2.66 4.42 -8.41
N ALA A 318 2.79 5.57 -9.06
CA ALA A 318 1.70 6.53 -9.18
C ALA A 318 0.54 6.01 -10.04
N ILE A 319 0.85 5.23 -11.09
CA ILE A 319 -0.17 4.57 -11.93
C ILE A 319 -0.94 3.54 -11.11
N ASP A 320 -0.25 2.70 -10.32
CA ASP A 320 -0.90 1.68 -9.49
C ASP A 320 -1.84 2.28 -8.44
N GLN A 321 -1.53 3.47 -7.91
CA GLN A 321 -2.36 4.12 -6.88
C GLN A 321 -3.47 5.01 -7.44
N SER A 322 -3.36 5.47 -8.69
CA SER A 322 -4.31 6.40 -9.29
C SER A 322 -4.28 6.32 -10.82
N ALA A 323 -4.79 5.21 -11.36
CA ALA A 323 -4.85 4.97 -12.81
C ALA A 323 -5.60 6.05 -13.60
N SER A 324 -6.43 6.88 -12.95
CA SER A 324 -7.15 8.00 -13.57
C SER A 324 -6.42 9.34 -13.55
N MET A 325 -5.35 9.51 -12.75
CA MET A 325 -4.66 10.80 -12.54
C MET A 325 -3.18 10.83 -12.95
N TRP A 326 -2.61 9.71 -13.45
CA TRP A 326 -1.20 9.64 -13.85
C TRP A 326 -0.80 10.62 -14.96
N TRP A 327 -1.75 11.03 -15.80
CA TRP A 327 -1.51 11.96 -16.92
C TRP A 327 -1.05 13.36 -16.45
N LEU A 328 -1.37 13.74 -15.21
CA LEU A 328 -0.90 15.00 -14.60
C LEU A 328 0.63 15.01 -14.41
N ILE A 329 1.25 13.84 -14.19
CA ILE A 329 2.70 13.71 -14.06
C ILE A 329 3.39 13.90 -15.42
N GLY A 330 2.73 13.54 -16.53
CA GLY A 330 3.26 13.76 -17.88
C GLY A 330 3.15 15.20 -18.38
N LEU A 331 2.30 16.02 -17.75
CA LEU A 331 2.13 17.45 -18.07
C LEU A 331 3.01 18.39 -17.23
N ALA A 332 3.48 17.93 -16.07
CA ALA A 332 4.34 18.68 -15.15
C ALA A 332 5.81 18.63 -15.55
#